data_AF-A0A1H3KA19-F1
#
_entry.id   AF-A0A1H3KA19-F1
#
_cell.length_a   1.000
_cell.length_b   1.000
_cell.length_c   1.000
_cell.angle_alpha   90.00
_cell.angle_beta   90.00
_cell.angle_gamma   90.00
#
_symmetry.space_group_name_H-M   'P 1'
#
loop_
_entity.id
_entity.type
_entity.pdbx_description
1 polymer ?
#
loop_
_entity_poly.entity_id
_entity_poly.type
_entity_poly.pdbx_seq_one_letter_code
_entity_poly.pdbx_strand_id
1 'polypeptide(L)' 'MATAAGVSRRWLSDLESGKATAEIGLILKTLHALDIVLDAKPIGASEATGLNLDDLLRNFDDSHE' A
#
# COMPACT_ATOMS: atom_id res chain seq x y z
N MET A 1 -13.16 -15.21 5.61
CA MET A 1 -12.81 -13.81 5.26
C MET A 1 -13.80 -12.82 5.87
N ALA A 2 -15.02 -12.67 5.36
CA ALA A 2 -16.00 -11.71 5.90
C ALA A 2 -16.28 -11.85 7.43
N THR A 3 -16.42 -13.10 7.93
CA THR A 3 -16.63 -13.36 9.36
C THR A 3 -15.46 -12.92 10.23
N ALA A 4 -14.21 -13.11 9.77
CA ALA A 4 -13.02 -12.70 10.52
C ALA A 4 -12.96 -11.17 10.68
N ALA A 5 -13.38 -10.44 9.64
CA ALA A 5 -13.50 -8.99 9.64
C ALA A 5 -14.75 -8.44 10.37
N GLY A 6 -15.66 -9.31 10.82
CA GLY A 6 -16.91 -8.88 11.47
C GLY A 6 -17.88 -8.16 10.53
N VAL A 7 -17.82 -8.46 9.23
CA VAL A 7 -18.67 -7.86 8.18
C VAL A 7 -19.50 -8.93 7.49
N SER A 8 -20.59 -8.52 6.83
CA SER A 8 -21.37 -9.44 5.99
C SER A 8 -20.64 -9.74 4.68
N ARG A 9 -20.89 -10.92 4.08
CA ARG A 9 -20.37 -11.25 2.74
C ARG A 9 -20.82 -10.25 1.67
N ARG A 10 -22.05 -9.74 1.79
CA ARG A 10 -22.59 -8.72 0.88
C ARG A 10 -21.80 -7.42 1.00
N TRP A 11 -21.49 -6.98 2.22
CA TRP A 11 -20.69 -5.79 2.43
C TRP A 11 -19.28 -5.93 1.82
N LEU A 12 -18.66 -7.10 2.00
CA LEU A 12 -17.33 -7.35 1.41
C LEU A 12 -17.38 -7.32 -0.12
N SER A 13 -18.40 -7.93 -0.73
CA SER A 13 -18.61 -7.90 -2.19
C SER A 13 -18.88 -6.49 -2.71
N ASP A 14 -19.69 -5.70 -1.99
CA ASP A 14 -19.91 -4.28 -2.28
C ASP A 14 -18.59 -3.48 -2.25
N LEU A 15 -17.74 -3.70 -1.24
CA LEU A 15 -16.43 -3.07 -1.13
C LEU A 15 -15.52 -3.44 -2.31
N GLU A 16 -15.41 -4.74 -2.63
CA GLU A 16 -14.62 -5.25 -3.77
C GLU A 16 -15.10 -4.69 -5.11
N SER A 17 -16.40 -4.38 -5.23
CA SER A 17 -16.98 -3.74 -6.41
C SER A 17 -16.74 -2.22 -6.48
N GLY A 18 -16.06 -1.63 -5.49
CA GLY A 18 -15.73 -0.21 -5.46
C GLY A 18 -16.87 0.69 -4.96
N LYS A 19 -17.72 0.20 -4.04
CA LYS A 19 -18.80 1.00 -3.45
C LYS A 19 -18.28 2.33 -2.89
N ALA A 20 -18.68 3.44 -3.52
CA ALA A 20 -18.26 4.80 -3.15
C ALA A 20 -18.65 5.21 -1.71
N THR A 21 -19.66 4.56 -1.14
CA THR A 21 -20.16 4.80 0.23
C THR A 21 -19.60 3.83 1.25
N ALA A 22 -18.54 3.07 0.92
CA ALA A 22 -17.88 2.21 1.89
C ALA A 22 -17.24 3.06 3.00
N GLU A 23 -17.56 2.73 4.25
CA GLU A 23 -17.03 3.44 5.41
C GLU A 23 -15.54 3.13 5.62
N ILE A 24 -14.70 4.16 5.66
CA ILE A 24 -13.24 4.00 5.80
C ILE A 24 -12.84 3.24 7.06
N GLY A 25 -13.53 3.47 8.19
CA GLY A 25 -13.25 2.76 9.45
C GLY A 25 -13.48 1.25 9.32
N LEU A 26 -14.49 0.84 8.57
CA LEU A 26 -14.81 -0.57 8.36
C LEU A 26 -13.85 -1.23 7.37
N ILE A 27 -13.33 -0.48 6.39
CA ILE A 27 -12.25 -0.91 5.50
C ILE A 27 -11.00 -1.22 6.34
N LEU A 28 -10.55 -0.27 7.17
CA LEU A 28 -9.35 -0.43 8.00
C LEU A 28 -9.48 -1.61 8.97
N LYS A 29 -10.64 -1.76 9.61
CA LYS A 29 -10.93 -2.91 10.49
C LYS A 29 -10.87 -4.23 9.73
N THR A 30 -11.37 -4.27 8.50
CA THR A 30 -11.33 -5.45 7.63
C THR A 30 -9.90 -5.82 7.26
N LEU A 31 -9.08 -4.85 6.85
CA LEU A 31 -7.66 -5.07 6.53
C LEU A 31 -6.90 -5.64 7.74
N HIS A 32 -7.06 -5.02 8.91
CA HIS A 32 -6.45 -5.48 10.15
C HIS A 32 -6.87 -6.92 10.53
N ALA A 33 -8.16 -7.23 10.43
CA ALA A 33 -8.67 -8.56 10.75
C ALA A 33 -8.22 -9.66 9.77
N LEU A 34 -7.77 -9.28 8.58
CA LEU A 34 -7.21 -10.17 7.57
C LEU A 34 -5.68 -10.18 7.58
N ASP A 35 -5.05 -9.49 8.54
CA ASP A 35 -3.60 -9.34 8.66
C ASP A 35 -2.96 -8.70 7.39
N ILE A 36 -3.67 -7.73 6.81
CA ILE A 36 -3.23 -6.97 5.63
C ILE A 36 -2.70 -5.61 6.06
N VAL A 37 -1.47 -5.29 5.64
CA VAL A 37 -0.87 -3.97 5.84
C VAL A 37 -1.37 -2.99 4.77
N LEU A 38 -1.80 -1.79 5.20
CA LEU A 38 -2.08 -0.67 4.33
C LEU A 38 -0.86 0.25 4.26
N ASP A 39 -0.22 0.32 3.09
CA ASP A 39 0.78 1.33 2.77
C ASP A 39 0.15 2.39 1.86
N ALA A 40 0.09 3.63 2.33
CA ALA A 40 -0.49 4.75 1.61
C ALA A 40 0.57 5.82 1.36
N LYS A 41 0.83 6.13 0.09
CA LYS A 41 1.84 7.10 -0.35
C LYS A 41 1.19 8.23 -1.15
N PRO A 42 1.77 9.45 -1.12
CA PRO A 42 1.32 10.53 -1.98
C PRO A 42 1.37 10.11 -3.45
N ILE A 43 0.33 10.48 -4.22
CA ILE A 43 0.33 10.28 -5.67
C ILE A 43 1.44 11.17 -6.25
N GLY A 44 2.45 10.56 -6.88
CA GLY A 44 3.63 11.27 -7.38
C GLY A 44 4.82 11.30 -6.42
N ALA A 45 4.69 10.71 -5.22
CA ALA A 45 5.86 10.19 -4.52
C ALA A 45 6.33 8.96 -5.32
N SER A 46 6.98 9.23 -6.46
CA SER A 46 7.96 8.28 -6.96
C SER A 46 8.90 8.08 -5.78
N GLU A 47 8.89 6.89 -5.20
CA GLU A 47 10.14 6.40 -4.64
C GLU A 47 11.17 6.66 -5.74
N ALA A 48 12.30 7.25 -5.40
CA ALA A 48 13.45 7.21 -6.29
C ALA A 48 13.87 5.73 -6.40
N THR A 49 13.07 4.91 -7.08
CA THR A 49 13.41 3.57 -7.53
C THR A 49 14.35 3.64 -8.73
N GLY A 50 14.60 4.84 -9.26
CA GLY A 50 15.81 5.15 -9.99
C GLY A 50 16.97 5.30 -9.02
N LEU A 51 17.64 4.19 -8.67
CA LEU A 51 19.06 4.26 -8.36
C LEU A 51 19.73 4.95 -9.56
N ASN A 52 20.17 6.19 -9.37
CA ASN A 52 20.86 6.91 -10.42
C ASN A 52 22.25 6.26 -10.58
N LEU A 53 22.46 5.60 -11.72
CA LEU A 53 23.70 4.87 -11.99
C LEU A 53 24.90 5.83 -12.06
N ASP A 54 24.69 7.08 -12.50
CA ASP A 54 25.75 8.09 -12.54
C ASP A 54 26.19 8.49 -11.12
N ASP A 55 25.24 8.59 -10.18
CA ASP A 55 25.54 8.89 -8.78
C ASP A 55 26.27 7.73 -8.09
N LEU A 56 25.92 6.48 -8.41
CA LEU A 56 26.62 5.29 -7.91
C LEU A 56 28.04 5.16 -8.46
N LEU A 57 28.24 5.43 -9.75
CA LEU A 57 29.54 5.32 -10.39
C LEU A 57 30.52 6.37 -9.85
N ARG A 58 30.07 7.61 -9.63
CA ARG A 58 30.89 8.67 -9.02
C ARG A 58 31.40 8.27 -7.64
N ASN A 59 30.52 7.74 -6.79
CA ASN A 59 30.88 7.34 -5.43
C ASN A 59 31.84 6.12 -5.41
N PHE A 60 31.87 5.31 -6.47
CA PHE A 60 32.82 4.21 -6.62
C PHE A 60 34.22 4.70 -6.99
N ASP A 61 34.31 5.65 -7.93
CA ASP A 61 35.60 6.27 -8.31
C ASP A 61 36.22 7.03 -7.14
N ASP A 62 35.41 7.75 -6.36
CA ASP A 62 35.86 8.49 -5.16
C ASP A 62 36.37 7.58 -4.03
N SER A 63 36.04 6.28 -4.05
CA SER A 63 36.46 5.30 -3.04
C SER A 63 37.81 4.63 -3.38
N HIS A 64 38.44 5.00 -4.50
CA HIS A 64 39.69 4.40 -5.00
C HIS A 64 40.87 5.38 -5.14
N GLU A 65 40.78 6.57 -4.54
CA GLU A 65 41.91 7.47 -4.25
C GLU A 65 42.27 7.48 -2.75
#